data_AF-A0A9E2R2P1-F1
#
_entry.id   AF-A0A9E2R2P1-F1
#
_cell.length_a   1.000
_cell.length_b   1.000
_cell.length_c   1.000
_cell.angle_alpha   90.00
_cell.angle_beta   90.00
_cell.angle_gamma   90.00
#
_symmetry.space_group_name_H-M   'P 1'
#
loop_
_entity.id
_entity.type
_entity.pdbx_description
1 polymer ?
#
loop_
_entity_poly.entity_id
_entity_poly.type
_entity_poly.pdbx_seq_one_letter_code
_entity_poly.pdbx_strand_id
1 'polypeptide(L)'
;YGMVPHRSDTGMALPITERAPSVAAPEHSTFSGLSEFLRRWEVNDLLFSVVYENVAPRSEEGGSREPWYSILSSVARTRLNSMLKRMAGVFGLRFSATRLAFLFTQELAGAGIVTLTCWLAMRRWPEDEREELLRRAFLCLAWFWYFSATQNPWYWTWALPFAVFASRPWLLVSGLVLIYYLRFWFIHAFPQPILPGELTGQRFFDEVVVWCEHLPVLAAVAYFSLRKALSQGHVLVKHELRS
;
A
#
# COMPACT_ATOMS: atom_id res chain seq x y z
N TYR A 1 34.23 -36.74 -45.72
CA TYR A 1 33.66 -36.88 -47.07
C TYR A 1 32.15 -36.90 -46.98
N GLY A 2 31.56 -35.71 -46.99
CA GLY A 2 30.11 -35.50 -47.07
C GLY A 2 29.92 -34.25 -47.91
N MET A 3 29.48 -34.43 -49.15
CA MET A 3 29.20 -33.37 -50.12
C MET A 3 28.00 -32.54 -49.65
N VAL A 4 28.20 -31.24 -49.47
CA VAL A 4 27.12 -30.25 -49.41
C VAL A 4 27.12 -29.51 -50.74
N PRO A 5 26.00 -29.49 -51.49
CA PRO A 5 25.94 -28.85 -52.79
C PRO A 5 25.84 -27.33 -52.67
N HIS A 6 26.59 -26.66 -53.53
CA HIS A 6 26.54 -25.24 -53.83
C HIS A 6 25.12 -24.87 -54.31
N ARG A 7 24.41 -24.03 -53.55
CA ARG A 7 23.15 -23.43 -54.03
C ARG A 7 23.47 -22.06 -54.61
N SER A 8 23.26 -21.97 -55.91
CA SER A 8 23.42 -20.80 -56.77
C SER A 8 22.43 -19.68 -56.41
N ASP A 9 22.94 -18.46 -56.43
CA ASP A 9 22.24 -17.20 -56.37
C ASP A 9 21.01 -17.19 -57.30
N THR A 10 19.83 -17.03 -56.71
CA THR A 10 18.63 -16.64 -57.43
C THR A 10 18.23 -15.27 -56.88
N GLY A 11 18.51 -14.23 -57.67
CA GLY A 11 18.14 -12.86 -57.36
C GLY A 11 16.62 -12.74 -57.20
N MET A 12 16.18 -12.63 -55.96
CA MET A 12 14.83 -12.18 -55.64
C MET A 12 14.90 -10.67 -55.47
N ALA A 13 14.52 -9.95 -56.54
CA ALA A 13 14.23 -8.53 -56.45
C ALA A 13 13.08 -8.35 -55.44
N LEU A 14 13.39 -7.82 -54.27
CA LEU A 14 12.40 -7.46 -53.27
C LEU A 14 11.50 -6.36 -53.85
N PRO A 15 10.17 -6.52 -53.83
CA PRO A 15 9.26 -5.47 -54.25
C PRO A 15 9.43 -4.25 -53.33
N ILE A 16 9.45 -3.10 -53.99
CA ILE A 16 9.60 -1.76 -53.40
C ILE A 16 8.62 -1.60 -52.24
N THR A 17 9.19 -1.17 -51.13
CA THR A 17 8.59 -0.89 -49.83
C THR A 17 7.32 -0.06 -49.99
N GLU A 18 6.17 -0.69 -49.79
CA GLU A 18 4.90 -0.01 -49.56
C GLU A 18 5.05 0.77 -48.24
N ARG A 19 5.12 2.11 -48.32
CA ARG A 19 5.15 2.98 -47.14
C ARG A 19 3.91 2.69 -46.32
N ALA A 20 4.11 2.02 -45.18
CA ALA A 20 3.09 1.88 -44.15
C ALA A 20 2.51 3.27 -43.86
N PRO A 21 1.19 3.40 -43.68
CA PRO A 21 0.59 4.66 -43.28
C PRO A 21 1.31 5.12 -42.02
N SER A 22 1.77 6.38 -42.04
CA SER A 22 2.23 7.08 -40.85
C SER A 22 1.05 7.15 -39.89
N VAL A 23 0.90 6.11 -39.06
CA VAL A 23 0.06 6.15 -37.88
C VAL A 23 0.73 7.18 -37.00
N ALA A 24 0.23 8.41 -37.04
CA ALA A 24 0.63 9.46 -36.13
C ALA A 24 0.63 8.85 -34.73
N ALA A 25 1.79 8.83 -34.08
CA ALA A 25 1.90 8.32 -32.73
C ALA A 25 0.86 9.07 -31.89
N PRO A 26 0.00 8.37 -31.13
CA PRO A 26 -0.99 9.02 -30.30
C PRO A 26 -0.28 10.06 -29.44
N GLU A 27 -0.83 11.28 -29.38
CA GLU A 27 -0.30 12.36 -28.55
C GLU A 27 -0.30 11.90 -27.09
N HIS A 28 0.79 11.28 -26.67
CA HIS A 28 1.02 10.90 -25.30
C HIS A 28 1.30 12.18 -24.53
N SER A 29 0.27 12.73 -23.88
CA SER A 29 0.49 13.80 -22.92
C SER A 29 1.50 13.27 -21.90
N THR A 30 2.60 14.00 -21.71
CA THR A 30 3.76 13.57 -20.91
C THR A 30 3.38 13.26 -19.45
N PHE A 31 2.18 13.69 -19.02
CA PHE A 31 1.60 13.44 -17.69
C PHE A 31 0.52 12.36 -17.65
N SER A 32 0.03 11.85 -18.79
CA SER A 32 -0.94 10.73 -18.80
C SER A 32 -0.37 9.50 -18.10
N GLY A 33 0.90 9.16 -18.38
CA GLY A 33 1.59 8.05 -17.73
C GLY A 33 1.70 8.23 -16.22
N LEU A 34 2.01 9.44 -15.74
CA LEU A 34 2.07 9.73 -14.30
C LEU A 34 0.69 9.70 -13.65
N SER A 35 -0.35 10.22 -14.32
CA SER A 35 -1.71 10.16 -13.78
C SER A 35 -2.27 8.74 -13.73
N GLU A 36 -1.95 7.91 -14.73
CA GLU A 36 -2.37 6.51 -14.78
C GLU A 36 -1.54 5.68 -13.79
N PHE A 37 -0.26 6.01 -13.63
CA PHE A 37 0.59 5.48 -12.58
C PHE A 37 -0.04 5.79 -11.22
N LEU A 38 -0.26 7.07 -10.87
CA LEU A 38 -0.88 7.46 -9.60
C LEU A 38 -2.27 6.85 -9.37
N ARG A 39 -3.07 6.62 -10.43
CA ARG A 39 -4.37 5.93 -10.33
C ARG A 39 -4.26 4.42 -10.14
N ARG A 40 -3.29 3.76 -10.77
CA ARG A 40 -3.11 2.30 -10.69
C ARG A 40 -2.27 1.85 -9.48
N TRP A 41 -1.66 2.81 -8.80
CA TRP A 41 -0.69 2.59 -7.73
C TRP A 41 -1.29 2.52 -6.32
N GLU A 42 -2.62 2.42 -6.20
CA GLU A 42 -3.33 1.99 -4.99
C GLU A 42 -3.03 0.53 -4.66
N VAL A 43 -1.77 0.20 -4.39
CA VAL A 43 -1.33 -1.19 -4.28
C VAL A 43 -0.62 -1.40 -2.94
N ASN A 44 -1.20 -2.33 -2.17
CA ASN A 44 -0.62 -2.99 -1.01
C ASN A 44 -0.58 -2.27 0.34
N ASP A 45 -1.40 -1.26 0.58
CA ASP A 45 -1.51 -0.74 1.95
C ASP A 45 -2.67 -1.38 2.71
N LEU A 46 -2.36 -2.29 3.64
CA LEU A 46 -3.36 -2.91 4.51
C LEU A 46 -4.18 -1.88 5.31
N LEU A 47 -3.53 -0.93 5.97
CA LEU A 47 -4.23 0.01 6.85
C LEU A 47 -5.06 1.00 6.05
N PHE A 48 -4.49 1.52 4.97
CA PHE A 48 -5.20 2.42 4.06
C PHE A 48 -6.35 1.71 3.36
N SER A 49 -6.16 0.50 2.84
CA SER A 49 -7.23 -0.27 2.17
C SER A 49 -8.36 -0.58 3.13
N VAL A 50 -8.08 -0.97 4.38
CA VAL A 50 -9.13 -1.17 5.39
C VAL A 50 -9.96 0.10 5.58
N VAL A 51 -9.33 1.27 5.72
CA VAL A 51 -10.06 2.53 5.89
C VAL A 51 -10.81 2.89 4.61
N TYR A 52 -10.14 2.86 3.46
CA TYR A 52 -10.71 3.22 2.17
C TYR A 52 -11.89 2.34 1.80
N GLU A 53 -11.78 1.02 1.92
CA GLU A 53 -12.87 0.09 1.62
C GLU A 53 -14.08 0.30 2.53
N ASN A 54 -13.88 0.82 3.74
CA ASN A 54 -14.96 1.16 4.67
C ASN A 54 -15.60 2.53 4.34
N VAL A 55 -14.89 3.44 3.65
CA VAL A 55 -15.40 4.76 3.26
C VAL A 55 -15.98 4.77 1.84
N ALA A 56 -15.42 3.97 0.93
CA ALA A 56 -15.75 3.99 -0.48
C ALA A 56 -17.24 3.66 -0.75
N PRO A 57 -17.88 4.38 -1.70
CA PRO A 57 -19.25 4.07 -2.10
C PRO A 57 -19.30 2.68 -2.74
N ARG A 58 -20.42 1.96 -2.57
CA ARG A 58 -20.63 0.69 -3.26
C ARG A 58 -20.87 0.94 -4.74
N SER A 59 -20.18 0.17 -5.59
CA SER A 59 -20.49 0.10 -7.01
C SER A 59 -21.71 -0.81 -7.19
N GLU A 60 -22.87 -0.23 -7.53
CA GLU A 60 -24.09 -1.01 -7.81
C GLU A 60 -23.99 -1.79 -9.14
N GLU A 61 -23.09 -1.35 -10.04
CA GLU A 61 -23.01 -1.83 -11.43
C GLU A 61 -22.12 -3.07 -11.64
N GLY A 62 -21.39 -3.52 -10.62
CA GLY A 62 -20.53 -4.69 -10.73
C GLY A 62 -20.81 -5.62 -9.58
N GLY A 63 -21.26 -6.85 -9.85
CA GLY A 63 -21.43 -7.92 -8.87
C GLY A 63 -20.14 -8.35 -8.15
N SER A 64 -19.11 -7.49 -8.09
CA SER A 64 -17.94 -7.67 -7.27
C SER A 64 -18.36 -7.77 -5.80
N ARG A 65 -18.23 -8.99 -5.27
CA ARG A 65 -18.39 -9.29 -3.85
C ARG A 65 -17.61 -8.30 -2.99
N GLU A 66 -18.15 -7.88 -1.86
CA GLU A 66 -17.42 -6.97 -0.95
C GLU A 66 -16.23 -7.66 -0.28
N PRO A 67 -15.13 -6.93 -0.05
CA PRO A 67 -14.02 -7.43 0.76
C PRO A 67 -14.52 -7.84 2.15
N TRP A 68 -14.00 -8.94 2.67
CA TRP A 68 -14.46 -9.52 3.95
C TRP A 68 -14.18 -8.62 5.17
N TYR A 69 -13.31 -7.62 5.04
CA TYR A 69 -12.98 -6.62 6.05
C TYR A 69 -13.78 -5.30 5.90
N SER A 70 -14.81 -5.31 5.06
CA SER A 70 -15.86 -4.27 5.02
C SER A 70 -16.75 -4.39 6.26
N ILE A 71 -16.62 -3.43 7.19
CA ILE A 71 -17.37 -3.42 8.46
C ILE A 71 -18.52 -2.40 8.39
N LEU A 72 -18.33 -1.26 7.71
CA LEU A 72 -19.33 -0.20 7.63
C LEU A 72 -20.52 -0.59 6.74
N SER A 73 -21.73 -0.43 7.30
CA SER A 73 -22.98 -0.67 6.59
C SER A 73 -23.18 0.31 5.42
N SER A 74 -23.97 -0.10 4.40
CA SER A 74 -24.28 0.75 3.24
C SER A 74 -24.89 2.09 3.66
N VAL A 75 -25.75 2.10 4.68
CA VAL A 75 -26.36 3.33 5.21
C VAL A 75 -25.30 4.27 5.80
N ALA A 76 -24.35 3.74 6.58
CA ALA A 76 -23.27 4.53 7.17
C ALA A 76 -22.34 5.12 6.09
N ARG A 77 -21.97 4.32 5.09
CA ARG A 77 -21.17 4.75 3.94
C ARG A 77 -21.86 5.86 3.16
N THR A 78 -23.15 5.71 2.84
CA THR A 78 -23.91 6.73 2.11
C THR A 78 -24.02 8.03 2.90
N ARG A 79 -24.24 7.95 4.22
CA ARG A 79 -24.23 9.13 5.11
C ARG A 79 -22.87 9.82 5.08
N LEU A 80 -21.78 9.08 5.27
CA LEU A 80 -20.43 9.62 5.23
C LEU A 80 -20.11 10.28 3.88
N ASN A 81 -20.36 9.58 2.77
CA ASN A 81 -20.15 10.12 1.43
C ASN A 81 -21.00 11.37 1.15
N SER A 82 -22.23 11.42 1.67
CA SER A 82 -23.08 12.62 1.55
C SER A 82 -22.51 13.80 2.35
N MET A 83 -21.93 13.54 3.53
CA MET A 83 -21.23 14.56 4.33
C MET A 83 -20.00 15.08 3.60
N LEU A 84 -19.14 14.18 3.09
CA LEU A 84 -17.94 14.54 2.34
C LEU A 84 -18.28 15.37 1.09
N LYS A 85 -19.32 14.98 0.34
CA LYS A 85 -19.80 15.76 -0.81
C LYS A 85 -20.27 17.16 -0.43
N ARG A 86 -21.00 17.31 0.69
CA ARG A 86 -21.42 18.64 1.18
C ARG A 86 -20.22 19.49 1.55
N MET A 87 -19.25 18.93 2.29
CA MET A 87 -18.03 19.65 2.65
C MET A 87 -17.24 20.09 1.41
N ALA A 88 -17.03 19.20 0.44
CA ALA A 88 -16.38 19.54 -0.83
C ALA A 88 -17.13 20.66 -1.57
N GLY A 89 -18.46 20.63 -1.57
CA GLY A 89 -19.30 21.68 -2.14
C GLY A 89 -19.12 23.05 -1.49
N VAL A 90 -18.93 23.11 -0.15
CA VAL A 90 -18.64 24.37 0.57
C VAL A 90 -17.33 24.99 0.10
N PHE A 91 -16.33 24.17 -0.24
CA PHE A 91 -15.05 24.62 -0.79
C PHE A 91 -15.06 24.79 -2.33
N GLY A 92 -16.20 24.65 -3.00
CA GLY A 92 -16.31 24.77 -4.45
C GLY A 92 -15.68 23.61 -5.24
N LEU A 93 -15.36 22.50 -4.57
CA LEU A 93 -14.69 21.34 -5.17
C LEU A 93 -15.71 20.33 -5.71
N ARG A 94 -15.51 19.90 -6.97
CA ARG A 94 -16.36 18.89 -7.63
C ARG A 94 -15.55 17.61 -7.87
N PHE A 95 -15.72 16.62 -7.00
CA PHE A 95 -15.05 15.32 -7.08
C PHE A 95 -16.07 14.18 -7.15
N SER A 96 -15.67 13.05 -7.75
CA SER A 96 -16.45 11.82 -7.68
C SER A 96 -16.46 11.27 -6.25
N ALA A 97 -17.47 10.48 -5.90
CA ALA A 97 -17.57 9.88 -4.56
C ALA A 97 -16.35 9.00 -4.22
N THR A 98 -15.88 8.21 -5.19
CA THR A 98 -14.67 7.39 -5.06
C THR A 98 -13.43 8.24 -4.79
N ARG A 99 -13.26 9.35 -5.53
CA ARG A 99 -12.12 10.27 -5.32
C ARG A 99 -12.20 10.98 -3.97
N LEU A 100 -13.40 11.32 -3.50
CA LEU A 100 -13.59 11.89 -2.17
C LEU A 100 -13.23 10.88 -1.08
N ALA A 101 -13.63 9.63 -1.22
CA ALA A 101 -13.27 8.57 -0.28
C ALA A 101 -11.75 8.38 -0.23
N PHE A 102 -11.08 8.32 -1.39
CA PHE A 102 -9.63 8.21 -1.47
C PHE A 102 -8.92 9.40 -0.79
N LEU A 103 -9.28 10.64 -1.16
CA LEU A 103 -8.69 11.84 -0.57
C LEU A 103 -8.95 11.89 0.94
N PHE A 104 -10.15 11.55 1.39
CA PHE A 104 -10.46 11.48 2.81
C PHE A 104 -9.59 10.47 3.55
N THR A 105 -9.40 9.27 3.00
CA THR A 105 -8.50 8.27 3.59
C THR A 105 -7.06 8.77 3.63
N GLN A 106 -6.59 9.42 2.56
CA GLN A 106 -5.25 10.00 2.48
C GLN A 106 -5.04 11.11 3.52
N GLU A 107 -6.01 12.01 3.68
CA GLU A 107 -5.98 13.05 4.72
C GLU A 107 -5.99 12.45 6.12
N LEU A 108 -6.79 11.41 6.36
CA LEU A 108 -6.84 10.73 7.65
C LEU A 108 -5.50 10.03 7.98
N ALA A 109 -4.93 9.32 7.01
CA ALA A 109 -3.63 8.67 7.14
C ALA A 109 -2.51 9.69 7.37
N GLY A 110 -2.48 10.76 6.58
CA GLY A 110 -1.53 11.86 6.72
C GLY A 110 -1.64 12.55 8.09
N ALA A 111 -2.85 12.85 8.54
CA ALA A 111 -3.10 13.42 9.86
C ALA A 111 -2.65 12.47 10.99
N GLY A 112 -2.86 11.16 10.82
CA GLY A 112 -2.38 10.12 11.73
C GLY A 112 -0.85 10.14 11.86
N ILE A 113 -0.13 10.22 10.74
CA ILE A 113 1.33 10.32 10.72
C ILE A 113 1.82 11.62 11.35
N VAL A 114 1.26 12.76 10.99
CA VAL A 114 1.64 14.05 11.60
C VAL A 114 1.44 14.01 13.11
N THR A 115 0.30 13.49 13.57
CA THR A 115 0.00 13.34 14.99
C THR A 115 1.02 12.45 15.69
N LEU A 116 1.32 11.29 15.10
CA LEU A 116 2.29 10.34 15.63
C LEU A 116 3.70 10.94 15.69
N THR A 117 4.16 11.60 14.63
CA THR A 117 5.48 12.22 14.57
C THR A 117 5.60 13.37 15.58
N CYS A 118 4.59 14.24 15.67
CA CYS A 118 4.55 15.30 16.68
C CYS A 118 4.55 14.71 18.09
N TRP A 119 3.77 13.66 18.35
CA TRP A 119 3.75 12.97 19.64
C TRP A 119 5.11 12.36 19.99
N LEU A 120 5.77 11.68 19.04
CA LEU A 120 7.11 11.13 19.23
C LEU A 120 8.16 12.22 19.44
N ALA A 121 8.04 13.36 18.77
CA ALA A 121 8.97 14.49 18.92
C ALA A 121 8.83 15.19 20.28
N MET A 122 7.59 15.39 20.74
CA MET A 122 7.30 16.10 22.00
C MET A 122 7.47 15.21 23.25
N ARG A 123 7.54 13.88 23.10
CA ARG A 123 7.72 12.98 24.23
C ARG A 123 9.06 13.22 24.92
N ARG A 124 9.07 13.24 26.26
CA ARG A 124 10.27 13.39 27.09
C ARG A 124 11.39 12.44 26.65
N TRP A 125 12.60 12.97 26.62
CA TRP A 125 13.78 12.25 26.18
C TRP A 125 14.38 11.45 27.36
N PRO A 126 14.74 10.18 27.15
CA PRO A 126 15.52 9.40 28.12
C PRO A 126 16.98 9.87 28.13
N GLU A 127 17.76 9.34 29.07
CA GLU A 127 19.19 9.69 29.24
C GLU A 127 20.06 9.34 28.03
N ASP A 128 19.71 8.30 27.24
CA ASP A 128 20.36 8.01 25.97
C ASP A 128 19.62 8.67 24.81
N GLU A 129 20.00 9.92 24.53
CA GLU A 129 19.35 10.74 23.52
C GLU A 129 19.61 10.24 22.09
N ARG A 130 20.77 9.65 21.79
CA ARG A 130 21.16 9.33 20.41
C ARG A 130 20.47 8.08 19.90
N GLU A 131 20.51 6.99 20.66
CA GLU A 131 19.83 5.75 20.28
C GLU A 131 18.32 5.98 20.17
N GLU A 132 17.75 6.73 21.11
CA GLU A 132 16.34 7.07 21.11
C GLU A 132 15.95 7.93 19.90
N LEU A 133 16.77 8.90 19.49
CA LEU A 133 16.52 9.68 18.27
C LEU A 133 16.42 8.76 17.04
N LEU A 134 17.39 7.86 16.87
CA LEU A 134 17.42 6.93 15.73
C LEU A 134 16.24 5.97 15.76
N ARG A 135 15.85 5.48 16.95
CA ARG A 135 14.65 4.67 17.13
C ARG A 135 13.36 5.43 16.80
N ARG A 136 13.26 6.70 17.19
CA ARG A 136 12.09 7.56 16.85
C ARG A 136 12.04 7.84 15.36
N ALA A 137 13.17 8.14 14.74
CA ALA A 137 13.28 8.31 13.28
C ALA A 137 12.84 7.04 12.54
N PHE A 138 13.31 5.87 12.99
CA PHE A 138 12.85 4.58 12.49
C PHE A 138 11.33 4.45 12.60
N LEU A 139 10.74 4.70 13.78
CA LEU A 139 9.30 4.56 13.97
C LEU A 139 8.50 5.52 13.10
N CYS A 140 8.94 6.76 12.93
CA CYS A 140 8.31 7.70 12.01
C CYS A 140 8.30 7.16 10.58
N LEU A 141 9.44 6.67 10.08
CA LEU A 141 9.54 6.10 8.72
C LEU A 141 8.71 4.82 8.57
N ALA A 142 8.76 3.93 9.56
CA ALA A 142 8.04 2.67 9.53
C ALA A 142 6.53 2.89 9.53
N TRP A 143 6.02 3.77 10.38
CA TRP A 143 4.60 4.11 10.38
C TRP A 143 4.21 4.90 9.14
N PHE A 144 5.03 5.87 8.69
CA PHE A 144 4.78 6.56 7.42
C PHE A 144 4.62 5.57 6.26
N TRP A 145 5.47 4.55 6.18
CA TRP A 145 5.33 3.47 5.20
C TRP A 145 4.00 2.73 5.37
N TYR A 146 3.64 2.32 6.60
CA TYR A 146 2.40 1.59 6.91
C TYR A 146 1.08 2.35 6.67
N PHE A 147 1.11 3.68 6.65
CA PHE A 147 -0.06 4.55 6.38
C PHE A 147 -0.05 5.13 4.96
N SER A 148 1.02 4.89 4.19
CA SER A 148 1.16 5.43 2.85
C SER A 148 0.29 4.64 1.88
N ALA A 149 -0.60 5.33 1.17
CA ALA A 149 -1.43 4.78 0.08
C ALA A 149 -0.62 3.99 -0.98
N THR A 150 0.68 4.26 -1.08
CA THR A 150 1.62 3.52 -1.94
C THR A 150 2.67 2.81 -1.09
N GLN A 151 2.63 1.48 -1.02
CA GLN A 151 3.60 0.66 -0.27
C GLN A 151 4.51 -0.14 -1.19
N ASN A 152 5.48 0.54 -1.79
CA ASN A 152 6.55 -0.19 -2.47
C ASN A 152 7.50 -0.86 -1.49
N PRO A 153 7.93 -2.10 -1.79
CA PRO A 153 8.97 -2.75 -1.02
C PRO A 153 10.27 -1.94 -0.92
N TRP A 154 10.67 -1.24 -1.98
CA TRP A 154 11.90 -0.45 -1.94
C TRP A 154 11.82 0.79 -1.06
N TYR A 155 10.63 1.32 -0.74
CA TYR A 155 10.52 2.43 0.22
C TYR A 155 10.88 1.98 1.65
N TRP A 156 10.78 0.68 1.95
CA TRP A 156 11.26 0.14 3.22
C TRP A 156 12.77 0.32 3.40
N THR A 157 13.53 0.45 2.31
CA THR A 157 14.98 0.69 2.38
C THR A 157 15.32 2.01 3.06
N TRP A 158 14.39 2.97 3.13
CA TRP A 158 14.59 4.23 3.87
C TRP A 158 14.60 3.99 5.39
N ALA A 159 13.81 3.02 5.89
CA ALA A 159 13.74 2.68 7.31
C ALA A 159 14.81 1.66 7.72
N LEU A 160 15.27 0.82 6.78
CA LEU A 160 16.17 -0.31 7.05
C LEU A 160 17.45 0.05 7.83
N PRO A 161 18.17 1.16 7.54
CA PRO A 161 19.39 1.53 8.30
C PRO A 161 19.13 1.75 9.80
N PHE A 162 17.90 2.12 10.15
CA PHE A 162 17.52 2.42 11.53
C PHE A 162 16.82 1.24 12.23
N ALA A 163 16.53 0.15 11.51
CA ALA A 163 15.79 -0.99 12.05
C ALA A 163 16.50 -1.68 13.22
N VAL A 164 17.84 -1.58 13.28
CA VAL A 164 18.66 -2.12 14.39
C VAL A 164 18.39 -1.44 15.73
N PHE A 165 17.86 -0.20 15.72
CA PHE A 165 17.51 0.56 16.92
C PHE A 165 16.06 0.32 17.36
N ALA A 166 15.30 -0.50 16.63
CA ALA A 166 13.90 -0.79 16.89
C ALA A 166 13.67 -2.21 17.41
N SER A 167 12.43 -2.54 17.72
CA SER A 167 12.08 -3.89 18.19
C SER A 167 12.23 -4.92 17.07
N ARG A 168 12.66 -6.14 17.44
CA ARG A 168 12.83 -7.29 16.53
C ARG A 168 11.66 -7.56 15.55
N PRO A 169 10.38 -7.37 15.91
CA PRO A 169 9.27 -7.56 14.97
C PRO A 169 9.40 -6.78 13.66
N TRP A 170 10.03 -5.60 13.70
CA TRP A 170 10.21 -4.79 12.50
C TRP A 170 11.17 -5.41 11.49
N LEU A 171 12.09 -6.28 11.93
CA LEU A 171 12.97 -7.02 11.02
C LEU A 171 12.19 -8.04 10.18
N LEU A 172 11.01 -8.49 10.64
CA LEU A 172 10.13 -9.36 9.86
C LEU A 172 9.61 -8.65 8.60
N VAL A 173 9.38 -7.33 8.66
CA VAL A 173 8.94 -6.54 7.50
C VAL A 173 9.95 -6.68 6.36
N SER A 174 11.25 -6.60 6.65
CA SER A 174 12.29 -6.71 5.63
C SER A 174 12.24 -8.01 4.84
N GLY A 175 11.81 -9.12 5.45
CA GLY A 175 11.64 -10.40 4.77
C GLY A 175 10.28 -10.51 4.08
N LEU A 176 9.20 -10.09 4.75
CA LEU A 176 7.84 -10.26 4.27
C LEU A 176 7.48 -9.30 3.14
N VAL A 177 8.08 -8.12 3.07
CA VAL A 177 7.77 -7.10 2.06
C VAL A 177 8.06 -7.56 0.62
N LEU A 178 8.86 -8.61 0.43
CA LEU A 178 9.10 -9.20 -0.88
C LEU A 178 7.91 -10.04 -1.39
N ILE A 179 6.97 -10.42 -0.51
CA ILE A 179 5.71 -11.10 -0.88
C ILE A 179 4.91 -10.24 -1.85
N TYR A 180 5.02 -8.91 -1.77
CA TYR A 180 4.47 -7.96 -2.74
C TYR A 180 4.67 -8.41 -4.21
N TYR A 181 5.83 -8.94 -4.57
CA TYR A 181 6.11 -9.33 -5.96
C TYR A 181 5.28 -10.53 -6.44
N LEU A 182 4.74 -11.34 -5.53
CA LEU A 182 3.80 -12.39 -5.89
C LEU A 182 2.50 -11.81 -6.47
N ARG A 183 2.17 -10.53 -6.21
CA ARG A 183 1.01 -9.87 -6.80
C ARG A 183 1.00 -9.94 -8.33
N PHE A 184 2.14 -9.67 -8.96
CA PHE A 184 2.26 -9.72 -10.42
C PHE A 184 2.07 -11.14 -10.94
N TRP A 185 2.58 -12.14 -10.21
CA TRP A 185 2.36 -13.54 -10.52
C TRP A 185 0.88 -13.92 -10.40
N PHE A 186 0.18 -13.49 -9.33
CA PHE A 186 -1.26 -13.74 -9.16
C PHE A 186 -2.09 -13.11 -10.28
N ILE A 187 -1.82 -11.86 -10.65
CA ILE A 187 -2.48 -11.17 -11.77
C ILE A 187 -2.30 -11.96 -13.07
N HIS A 188 -1.09 -12.46 -13.32
CA HIS A 188 -0.78 -13.21 -14.53
C HIS A 188 -1.37 -14.62 -14.55
N ALA A 189 -1.27 -15.35 -13.44
CA ALA A 189 -1.69 -16.75 -13.33
C ALA A 189 -3.21 -16.92 -13.19
N PHE A 190 -3.91 -15.95 -12.57
CA PHE A 190 -5.34 -16.03 -12.28
C PHE A 190 -6.08 -14.77 -12.79
N PRO A 191 -6.13 -14.53 -14.12
CA PRO A 191 -6.82 -13.36 -14.68
C PRO A 191 -8.35 -13.43 -14.53
N GLN A 192 -8.88 -14.64 -14.41
CA GLN A 192 -10.32 -14.91 -14.25
C GLN A 192 -10.67 -15.16 -12.77
N PRO A 193 -11.94 -14.95 -12.35
CA PRO A 193 -12.38 -15.13 -10.97
C PRO A 193 -12.52 -16.61 -10.56
N ILE A 194 -11.40 -17.34 -10.56
CA ILE A 194 -11.36 -18.79 -10.28
C ILE A 194 -10.87 -19.13 -8.86
N LEU A 195 -10.42 -18.14 -8.09
CA LEU A 195 -9.94 -18.34 -6.73
C LEU A 195 -11.12 -18.37 -5.73
N PRO A 196 -10.92 -18.88 -4.50
CA PRO A 196 -11.97 -18.95 -3.48
C PRO A 196 -12.68 -17.61 -3.30
N GLY A 197 -14.01 -17.65 -3.33
CA GLY A 197 -14.84 -16.45 -3.28
C GLY A 197 -15.05 -15.74 -4.62
N GLU A 198 -14.75 -16.40 -5.75
CA GLU A 198 -14.84 -15.84 -7.11
C GLU A 198 -13.97 -14.59 -7.27
N LEU A 199 -12.79 -14.62 -6.64
CA LEU A 199 -11.83 -13.54 -6.69
C LEU A 199 -10.90 -13.72 -7.90
N THR A 200 -10.57 -12.61 -8.56
CA THR A 200 -9.44 -12.57 -9.49
C THR A 200 -8.14 -12.65 -8.71
N GLY A 201 -7.03 -13.00 -9.39
CA GLY A 201 -5.71 -13.05 -8.77
C GLY A 201 -5.31 -11.76 -8.06
N GLN A 202 -5.61 -10.60 -8.67
CA GLN A 202 -5.38 -9.30 -8.06
C GLN A 202 -6.13 -9.16 -6.73
N ARG A 203 -7.44 -9.43 -6.74
CA ARG A 203 -8.28 -9.28 -5.54
C ARG A 203 -7.90 -10.27 -4.44
N PHE A 204 -7.60 -11.51 -4.80
CA PHE A 204 -7.15 -12.50 -3.83
C PHE A 204 -5.85 -12.07 -3.16
N PHE A 205 -4.92 -11.49 -3.93
CA PHE A 205 -3.71 -10.93 -3.36
C PHE A 205 -4.02 -9.80 -2.37
N ASP A 206 -4.74 -8.78 -2.85
CA ASP A 206 -5.05 -7.56 -2.10
C ASP A 206 -5.92 -7.86 -0.85
N GLU A 207 -6.79 -8.87 -0.88
CA GLU A 207 -7.71 -9.20 0.22
C GLU A 207 -7.21 -10.29 1.18
N VAL A 208 -6.30 -11.17 0.76
CA VAL A 208 -5.86 -12.32 1.58
C VAL A 208 -4.37 -12.29 1.81
N VAL A 209 -3.57 -12.20 0.75
CA VAL A 209 -2.11 -12.32 0.85
C VAL A 209 -1.52 -11.12 1.59
N VAL A 210 -2.04 -9.91 1.36
CA VAL A 210 -1.66 -8.69 2.10
C VAL A 210 -1.89 -8.86 3.60
N TRP A 211 -3.00 -9.47 4.02
CA TRP A 211 -3.23 -9.74 5.43
C TRP A 211 -2.20 -10.72 5.99
N CYS A 212 -1.84 -11.77 5.25
CA CYS A 212 -0.78 -12.70 5.66
C CYS A 212 0.60 -12.01 5.75
N GLU A 213 0.87 -10.99 4.94
CA GLU A 213 2.09 -10.20 4.97
C GLU A 213 2.16 -9.28 6.20
N HIS A 214 1.14 -8.47 6.44
CA HIS A 214 1.21 -7.41 7.44
C HIS A 214 0.69 -7.79 8.83
N LEU A 215 -0.31 -8.69 8.92
CA LEU A 215 -0.93 -9.03 10.19
C LEU A 215 0.05 -9.65 11.20
N PRO A 216 0.94 -10.59 10.81
CA PRO A 216 1.92 -11.14 11.76
C PRO A 216 2.86 -10.06 12.32
N VAL A 217 3.27 -9.10 11.50
CA VAL A 217 4.12 -7.99 11.94
C VAL A 217 3.36 -7.10 12.93
N LEU A 218 2.15 -6.65 12.56
CA LEU A 218 1.35 -5.77 13.40
C LEU A 218 0.99 -6.43 14.74
N ALA A 219 0.62 -7.71 14.71
CA ALA A 219 0.35 -8.50 15.92
C ALA A 219 1.59 -8.62 16.81
N ALA A 220 2.76 -8.88 16.23
CA ALA A 220 4.01 -8.95 16.98
C ALA A 220 4.37 -7.56 17.57
N VAL A 221 4.33 -6.49 16.78
CA VAL A 221 4.58 -5.12 17.27
C VAL A 221 3.65 -4.76 18.42
N ALA A 222 2.35 -5.06 18.30
CA ALA A 222 1.37 -4.85 19.35
C ALA A 222 1.73 -5.66 20.60
N TYR A 223 1.92 -6.98 20.47
CA TYR A 223 2.25 -7.88 21.57
C TYR A 223 3.48 -7.41 22.36
N PHE A 224 4.58 -7.07 21.68
CA PHE A 224 5.80 -6.60 22.34
C PHE A 224 5.62 -5.22 23.00
N SER A 225 4.83 -4.34 22.40
CA SER A 225 4.51 -3.02 22.97
C SER A 225 3.66 -3.13 24.23
N LEU A 226 2.62 -3.97 24.20
CA LEU A 226 1.76 -4.28 25.35
C LEU A 226 2.56 -4.92 26.49
N ARG A 227 3.39 -5.92 26.19
CA ARG A 227 4.24 -6.58 27.18
C ARG A 227 5.20 -5.59 27.86
N LYS A 228 5.79 -4.66 27.10
CA LYS A 228 6.68 -3.62 27.65
C LYS A 228 5.92 -2.63 28.55
N ALA A 229 4.70 -2.24 28.17
CA ALA A 229 3.87 -1.36 28.99
C ALA A 229 3.50 -2.02 30.33
N LEU A 230 3.12 -3.30 30.31
CA LEU A 230 2.76 -4.06 31.51
C LEU A 230 3.95 -4.28 32.45
N SER A 231 5.16 -4.51 31.91
CA SER A 231 6.35 -4.67 32.75
C SER A 231 6.77 -3.35 33.43
N GLN A 232 6.61 -2.21 32.75
CA GLN A 232 6.90 -0.89 33.32
C GLN A 232 5.91 -0.51 34.43
N GLY A 233 4.62 -0.81 34.26
CA GLY A 233 3.60 -0.56 35.29
C GLY A 233 3.90 -1.29 36.61
N HIS A 234 4.33 -2.55 36.55
CA HIS A 234 4.69 -3.32 37.74
C HIS A 234 5.91 -2.77 38.49
N VAL A 235 6.85 -2.10 37.79
CA VAL A 235 8.03 -1.50 38.43
C VAL A 235 7.66 -0.24 39.20
N LEU A 236 6.76 0.59 38.64
CA LEU A 236 6.27 1.81 39.30
C LEU A 236 5.53 1.49 40.61
N VAL A 237 4.62 0.50 40.58
CA VAL A 237 3.87 0.08 41.79
C VAL A 237 4.79 -0.44 42.89
N LYS A 238 5.88 -1.15 42.55
CA LYS A 238 6.86 -1.62 43.54
C LYS A 238 7.68 -0.49 44.17
N HIS A 239 7.86 0.62 43.46
CA HIS A 239 8.62 1.76 43.98
C HIS A 239 7.78 2.62 44.93
N GLU A 240 6.48 2.79 44.64
CA GLU A 240 5.54 3.49 45.55
C GLU A 240 5.28 2.73 46.85
N LEU A 241 5.27 1.39 46.83
CA LEU A 241 5.07 0.58 48.05
C LEU A 241 6.30 0.53 48.98
N ARG A 242 7.45 1.08 48.55
CA ARG A 242 8.71 1.09 49.33
C ARG A 242 9.09 2.48 49.88
N SER A 243 8.36 3.53 49.48
CA SER A 243 8.47 4.89 50.01
C SER A 243 7.43 5.14 51.09
#